data_AF-A0A562JJ00-F1
#
_entry.id   AF-A0A562JJ00-F1
#
_cell.length_a   1.000
_cell.length_b   1.000
_cell.length_c   1.000
_cell.angle_alpha   90.00
_cell.angle_beta   90.00
_cell.angle_gamma   90.00
#
_symmetry.space_group_name_H-M   'P 1'
#
loop_
_entity.id
_entity.type
_entity.pdbx_description
1 polymer ?
#
loop_
_entity_poly.entity_id
_entity_poly.type
_entity_poly.pdbx_seq_one_letter_code
_entity_poly.pdbx_strand_id
1 'polypeptide(L)'
;MKILIKLAGILEKYPMKAILLSIAAIIVTGVGAQNIEMATGNDTLVSRESRVYQENEQLEKEFGGESVIVMYEARRDNLLAVQNLNHMKRLENELLAENDIYSILSPVTLVEQMVDKKFQTYQDGIKEISGSLEKVGGNLSSISRKLDLMSANADVLQPGLPEKQETLENMVYDDEGQLRSLFEEVVVDERHMMMIIKFEGGAPDSSKSEIVEKINSFLDENKVESADVFVSGKPVLDDAIRASMKESMQKMMMLSVVFMIIILSLVFKVGWRILPLGIILAAVIGTVGLMGWISIPITMVSMAVFPILIGLGIDYAIQFQSRYSEEMSAEEAQNE
;
A
#
# COMPACT_ATOMS: atom_id res chain seq x y z
N MET A 1 11.74 -22.30 43.32
CA MET A 1 12.73 -21.53 44.12
C MET A 1 14.19 -21.94 43.87
N LYS A 2 14.57 -23.22 44.01
CA LYS A 2 15.98 -23.67 43.83
C LYS A 2 16.64 -23.29 42.49
N ILE A 3 15.87 -23.25 41.40
CA ILE A 3 16.37 -22.87 40.06
C ILE A 3 16.74 -21.37 40.01
N LEU A 4 15.89 -20.50 40.57
CA LEU A 4 16.13 -19.05 40.60
C LEU A 4 17.37 -18.71 41.44
N ILE A 5 17.56 -19.39 42.58
CA ILE A 5 18.75 -19.21 43.43
C ILE A 5 20.03 -19.66 42.69
N LYS A 6 19.97 -20.78 41.97
CA LYS A 6 21.11 -21.22 41.14
C LYS A 6 21.44 -20.21 40.03
N LEU A 7 20.43 -19.65 39.37
CA LEU A 7 20.62 -18.62 38.35
C LEU A 7 21.25 -17.35 38.95
N ALA A 8 20.77 -16.88 40.10
CA ALA A 8 21.34 -15.75 40.82
C ALA A 8 22.82 -15.97 41.14
N GLY A 9 23.19 -17.15 41.67
CA GLY A 9 24.59 -17.47 41.98
C GLY A 9 25.49 -17.54 40.73
N ILE A 10 24.95 -17.85 39.55
CA ILE A 10 25.71 -17.78 38.28
C ILE A 10 25.94 -16.33 37.87
N LEU A 11 24.91 -15.47 37.98
CA LEU A 11 24.98 -14.06 37.64
C LEU A 11 25.98 -13.31 38.55
N GLU A 12 25.98 -13.62 39.84
CA GLU A 12 26.93 -13.06 40.82
C GLU A 12 28.37 -13.50 40.55
N LYS A 13 28.57 -14.76 40.15
CA LYS A 13 29.90 -15.31 39.85
C LYS A 13 30.51 -14.74 38.55
N TYR A 14 29.69 -14.40 37.55
CA TYR A 14 30.17 -13.94 36.24
C TYR A 14 29.41 -12.69 35.71
N PRO A 15 29.44 -11.56 36.42
CA PRO A 15 28.59 -10.41 36.13
C PRO A 15 28.87 -9.79 34.76
N MET A 16 30.15 -9.59 34.39
CA MET A 16 30.51 -9.00 33.09
C MET A 16 30.10 -9.89 31.90
N LYS A 17 30.20 -11.22 32.05
CA LYS A 17 29.78 -12.15 30.99
C LYS A 17 28.27 -12.15 30.82
N ALA A 18 27.52 -12.04 31.92
CA ALA A 18 26.07 -11.96 31.88
C ALA A 18 25.61 -10.68 31.16
N ILE A 19 26.19 -9.51 31.50
CA ILE A 19 25.87 -8.24 30.84
C ILE A 19 26.20 -8.30 29.34
N LEU A 20 27.40 -8.79 28.98
CA LEU A 20 27.79 -8.93 27.57
C LEU A 20 26.83 -9.85 26.80
N LEU A 21 26.41 -10.95 27.41
CA LEU A 21 25.46 -11.89 26.81
C LEU A 21 24.07 -11.27 26.65
N SER A 22 23.59 -10.50 27.63
CA SER A 22 22.34 -9.76 27.52
C SER A 22 22.39 -8.71 26.41
N ILE A 23 23.47 -7.93 26.33
CA ILE A 23 23.67 -6.94 25.25
C ILE A 23 23.71 -7.64 23.89
N ALA A 24 24.44 -8.75 23.77
CA ALA A 24 24.49 -9.53 22.53
C ALA A 24 23.10 -10.05 22.14
N ALA A 25 22.31 -10.56 23.09
CA ALA A 25 20.94 -11.00 22.84
C ALA A 25 20.03 -9.83 22.39
N ILE A 26 20.17 -8.65 23.00
CA ILE A 26 19.43 -7.44 22.59
C ILE A 26 19.84 -6.99 21.19
N ILE A 27 21.12 -7.06 20.83
CA ILE A 27 21.58 -6.73 19.48
C ILE A 27 21.01 -7.71 18.46
N VAL A 28 21.09 -9.02 18.72
CA VAL A 28 20.56 -10.07 17.83
C VAL A 28 19.06 -9.92 17.63
N THR A 29 18.31 -9.68 18.70
CA THR A 29 16.87 -9.41 18.59
C THR A 29 16.61 -8.08 17.89
N GLY A 30 17.36 -7.02 18.21
CA GLY A 30 17.26 -5.72 17.54
C GLY A 30 17.45 -5.76 16.03
N VAL A 31 18.28 -6.67 15.51
CA VAL A 31 18.38 -6.92 14.05
C VAL A 31 17.05 -7.44 13.49
N GLY A 32 16.38 -8.35 14.21
CA GLY A 32 15.07 -8.85 13.81
C GLY A 32 14.00 -7.76 13.75
N ALA A 33 14.13 -6.68 14.53
CA ALA A 33 13.16 -5.58 14.52
C ALA A 33 13.14 -4.82 13.19
N GLN A 34 14.17 -4.96 12.35
CA GLN A 34 14.19 -4.39 11.00
C GLN A 34 13.25 -5.12 10.03
N ASN A 35 12.93 -6.38 10.33
CA ASN A 35 12.05 -7.23 9.52
C ASN A 35 10.60 -7.19 10.02
N ILE A 36 10.24 -6.20 10.85
CA ILE A 36 8.89 -6.10 11.38
C ILE A 36 7.95 -5.53 10.31
N GLU A 37 6.91 -6.28 10.01
CA GLU A 37 5.84 -5.83 9.12
C GLU A 37 4.63 -5.40 9.94
N MET A 38 3.99 -4.31 9.52
CA MET A 38 2.66 -3.97 10.00
C MET A 38 1.64 -4.70 9.14
N ALA A 39 0.62 -5.32 9.72
CA ALA A 39 -0.43 -5.98 8.95
C ALA A 39 -1.74 -5.22 9.06
N THR A 40 -2.32 -4.92 7.88
CA THR A 40 -3.66 -4.31 7.70
C THR A 40 -4.57 -5.14 6.79
N GLY A 41 -4.04 -6.25 6.24
CA GLY A 41 -4.73 -7.10 5.27
C GLY A 41 -5.84 -7.95 5.89
N ASN A 42 -6.52 -8.71 5.03
CA ASN A 42 -7.64 -9.58 5.40
C ASN A 42 -7.22 -10.72 6.36
N ASP A 43 -5.94 -11.08 6.39
CA ASP A 43 -5.37 -12.07 7.31
C ASP A 43 -5.39 -11.61 8.78
N THR A 44 -5.56 -10.31 9.02
CA THR A 44 -5.80 -9.75 10.36
C THR A 44 -7.25 -9.87 10.81
N LEU A 45 -8.18 -10.06 9.88
CA LEU A 45 -9.62 -10.11 10.13
C LEU A 45 -10.14 -11.55 10.21
N VAL A 46 -9.59 -12.43 9.38
CA VAL A 46 -10.01 -13.84 9.29
C VAL A 46 -8.78 -14.75 9.25
N SER A 47 -8.87 -15.88 9.95
CA SER A 47 -7.79 -16.87 9.96
C SER A 47 -7.49 -17.43 8.56
N ARG A 48 -6.21 -17.62 8.25
CA ARG A 48 -5.72 -18.23 7.00
C ARG A 48 -6.21 -19.67 6.78
N GLU A 49 -6.54 -20.37 7.85
CA GLU A 49 -7.11 -21.73 7.80
C GLU A 49 -8.61 -21.74 7.49
N SER A 50 -9.25 -20.57 7.45
CA SER A 50 -10.67 -20.50 7.15
C SER A 50 -10.92 -20.73 5.66
N ARG A 51 -12.02 -21.41 5.36
CA ARG A 51 -12.48 -21.62 3.99
C ARG A 51 -12.66 -20.29 3.24
N VAL A 52 -13.18 -19.27 3.91
CA VAL A 52 -13.42 -17.94 3.34
C VAL A 52 -12.12 -17.29 2.89
N TYR A 53 -11.06 -17.38 3.70
CA TYR A 53 -9.74 -16.84 3.34
C TYR A 53 -9.17 -17.56 2.12
N GLN A 54 -9.22 -18.90 2.11
CA GLN A 54 -8.66 -19.70 1.01
C GLN A 54 -9.41 -19.50 -0.31
N GLU A 55 -10.75 -19.40 -0.26
CA GLU A 55 -11.58 -19.11 -1.44
C GLU A 55 -11.30 -17.69 -1.97
N ASN A 56 -11.12 -16.70 -1.08
CA ASN A 56 -10.75 -15.35 -1.49
C ASN A 56 -9.35 -15.30 -2.13
N GLU A 57 -8.36 -16.00 -1.56
CA GLU A 57 -7.01 -16.06 -2.12
C GLU A 57 -6.99 -16.70 -3.52
N GLN A 58 -7.83 -17.72 -3.74
CA GLN A 58 -7.99 -18.32 -5.07
C GLN A 58 -8.64 -17.36 -6.07
N LEU A 59 -9.68 -16.63 -5.64
CA LEU A 59 -10.32 -15.61 -6.45
C LEU A 59 -9.33 -14.52 -6.87
N GLU A 60 -8.51 -14.03 -5.93
CA GLU A 60 -7.50 -13.01 -6.20
C GLU A 60 -6.41 -13.50 -7.17
N LYS A 61 -6.02 -14.77 -7.10
CA LYS A 61 -5.05 -15.38 -8.02
C LYS A 61 -5.59 -15.51 -9.45
N GLU A 62 -6.88 -15.78 -9.63
CA GLU A 62 -7.47 -15.97 -10.96
C GLU A 62 -7.92 -14.63 -11.59
N PHE A 63 -8.48 -13.72 -10.80
CA PHE A 63 -9.15 -12.51 -11.28
C PHE A 63 -8.42 -11.21 -10.92
N GLY A 64 -7.22 -11.28 -10.34
CA GLY A 64 -6.50 -10.15 -9.78
C GLY A 64 -6.99 -9.79 -8.38
N GLY A 65 -6.10 -9.18 -7.61
CA GLY A 65 -6.32 -8.82 -6.22
C GLY A 65 -7.08 -7.50 -6.04
N GLU A 66 -6.66 -6.78 -5.01
CA GLU A 66 -7.19 -5.48 -4.64
C GLU A 66 -6.97 -4.43 -5.73
N SER A 67 -7.71 -3.33 -5.66
CA SER A 67 -7.66 -2.29 -6.69
C SER A 67 -7.50 -0.90 -6.09
N VAL A 68 -6.72 -0.06 -6.76
CA VAL A 68 -6.70 1.38 -6.59
C VAL A 68 -7.66 1.98 -7.61
N ILE A 69 -8.44 2.96 -7.17
CA ILE A 69 -9.36 3.72 -8.01
C ILE A 69 -8.87 5.15 -8.07
N VAL A 70 -8.56 5.64 -9.26
CA VAL A 70 -8.25 7.04 -9.52
C VAL A 70 -9.47 7.68 -10.17
N MET A 71 -10.18 8.52 -9.42
CA MET A 71 -11.39 9.20 -9.86
C MET A 71 -11.09 10.63 -10.28
N TYR A 72 -11.61 11.02 -11.43
CA TYR A 72 -11.53 12.37 -11.98
C TYR A 72 -12.91 13.01 -11.86
N GLU A 73 -13.01 14.11 -11.12
CA GLU A 73 -14.22 14.92 -10.96
C GLU A 73 -14.13 16.22 -11.78
N ALA A 74 -15.12 16.48 -12.62
CA ALA A 74 -15.16 17.68 -13.45
C ALA A 74 -15.35 18.96 -12.61
N ARG A 75 -14.48 19.96 -12.82
CA ARG A 75 -14.67 21.30 -12.24
C ARG A 75 -15.66 22.15 -13.03
N ARG A 76 -15.54 22.15 -14.37
CA ARG A 76 -16.37 22.95 -15.29
C ARG A 76 -16.55 22.35 -16.69
N ASP A 77 -15.57 21.60 -17.17
CA ASP A 77 -15.48 21.13 -18.57
C ASP A 77 -15.78 19.62 -18.72
N ASN A 78 -15.84 19.16 -19.97
CA ASN A 78 -16.00 17.75 -20.32
C ASN A 78 -14.79 16.91 -19.85
N LEU A 79 -15.04 15.87 -19.06
CA LEU A 79 -14.00 14.94 -18.60
C LEU A 79 -13.38 14.13 -19.74
N LEU A 80 -14.18 13.78 -20.74
CA LEU A 80 -13.79 13.00 -21.92
C LEU A 80 -13.12 13.90 -22.97
N ALA A 81 -12.22 14.77 -22.52
CA ALA A 81 -11.37 15.58 -23.37
C ALA A 81 -10.08 14.83 -23.70
N VAL A 82 -9.59 14.93 -24.94
CA VAL A 82 -8.32 14.30 -25.39
C VAL A 82 -7.16 14.61 -24.43
N GLN A 83 -7.09 15.83 -23.89
CA GLN A 83 -6.05 16.21 -22.93
C GLN A 83 -6.11 15.41 -21.61
N ASN A 84 -7.32 15.14 -21.10
CA ASN A 84 -7.52 14.39 -19.86
C ASN A 84 -7.21 12.91 -20.06
N LEU A 85 -7.60 12.36 -21.23
CA LEU A 85 -7.27 10.99 -21.61
C LEU A 85 -5.76 10.84 -21.83
N ASN A 86 -5.06 11.82 -22.41
CA ASN A 86 -3.61 11.79 -22.51
C ASN A 86 -2.93 11.87 -21.15
N HIS A 87 -3.43 12.69 -20.24
CA HIS A 87 -2.96 12.72 -18.85
C HIS A 87 -3.08 11.34 -18.21
N MET A 88 -4.25 10.74 -18.32
CA MET A 88 -4.54 9.40 -17.82
C MET A 88 -3.64 8.33 -18.47
N LYS A 89 -3.41 8.41 -19.79
CA LYS A 89 -2.52 7.50 -20.52
C LYS A 89 -1.08 7.54 -20.02
N ARG A 90 -0.57 8.71 -19.63
CA ARG A 90 0.78 8.82 -19.06
C ARG A 90 0.88 8.07 -17.74
N LEU A 91 -0.13 8.18 -16.87
CA LEU A 91 -0.19 7.39 -15.65
C LEU A 91 -0.24 5.89 -15.96
N GLU A 92 -1.06 5.46 -16.92
CA GLU A 92 -1.08 4.04 -17.34
C GLU A 92 0.30 3.56 -17.78
N ASN A 93 0.99 4.34 -18.61
CA ASN A 93 2.30 3.95 -19.13
C ASN A 93 3.38 3.83 -18.04
N GLU A 94 3.33 4.68 -17.01
CA GLU A 94 4.22 4.56 -15.85
C GLU A 94 3.93 3.30 -15.06
N LEU A 95 2.65 2.97 -14.89
CA LEU A 95 2.21 1.82 -14.12
C LEU A 95 2.42 0.49 -14.86
N LEU A 96 2.27 0.46 -16.19
CA LEU A 96 2.50 -0.74 -17.01
C LEU A 96 3.95 -1.28 -16.93
N ALA A 97 4.89 -0.49 -16.38
CA ALA A 97 6.26 -0.95 -16.12
C ALA A 97 6.39 -1.76 -14.81
N GLU A 98 5.38 -1.74 -13.94
CA GLU A 98 5.38 -2.42 -12.65
C GLU A 98 4.91 -3.88 -12.79
N ASN A 99 5.63 -4.81 -12.14
CA ASN A 99 5.34 -6.25 -12.27
C ASN A 99 4.12 -6.71 -11.44
N ASP A 100 3.71 -5.92 -10.45
CA ASP A 100 2.64 -6.29 -9.50
C ASP A 100 1.26 -5.73 -9.90
N ILE A 101 1.12 -5.24 -11.14
CA ILE A 101 -0.14 -4.78 -11.72
C ILE A 101 -0.71 -5.84 -12.65
N TYR A 102 -1.89 -6.35 -12.31
CA TYR A 102 -2.61 -7.35 -13.08
C TYR A 102 -3.32 -6.73 -14.29
N SER A 103 -4.03 -5.63 -14.08
CA SER A 103 -4.72 -4.92 -15.15
C SER A 103 -5.01 -3.47 -14.81
N ILE A 104 -5.17 -2.65 -15.86
CA ILE A 104 -5.67 -1.28 -15.74
C ILE A 104 -6.89 -1.18 -16.65
N LEU A 105 -8.00 -0.68 -16.09
CA LEU A 105 -9.23 -0.42 -16.81
C LEU A 105 -9.60 1.06 -16.66
N SER A 106 -9.62 1.78 -17.77
CA SER A 106 -9.97 3.19 -17.81
C SER A 106 -10.64 3.55 -19.15
N PRO A 107 -11.19 4.78 -19.30
CA PRO A 107 -11.66 5.26 -20.60
C PRO A 107 -10.57 5.20 -21.68
N VAL A 108 -9.30 5.41 -21.32
CA VAL A 108 -8.16 5.29 -22.25
C VAL A 108 -8.02 3.86 -22.75
N THR A 109 -8.03 2.89 -21.84
CA THR A 109 -7.93 1.46 -22.20
C THR A 109 -9.02 1.06 -23.20
N LEU A 110 -10.26 1.51 -22.96
CA LEU A 110 -11.40 1.20 -23.82
C LEU A 110 -11.30 1.88 -25.20
N VAL A 111 -10.89 3.14 -25.23
CA VAL A 111 -10.67 3.87 -26.50
C VAL A 111 -9.57 3.20 -27.32
N GLU A 112 -8.45 2.83 -26.71
CA GLU A 112 -7.35 2.16 -27.42
C GLU A 112 -7.78 0.78 -27.96
N GLN A 113 -8.53 -0.01 -27.18
CA GLN A 113 -9.11 -1.27 -27.67
C GLN A 113 -10.04 -1.05 -28.87
N MET A 114 -10.84 0.03 -28.86
CA MET A 114 -11.69 0.39 -29.99
C MET A 114 -10.87 0.83 -31.22
N VAL A 115 -9.82 1.63 -31.02
CA VAL A 115 -8.88 2.04 -32.08
C VAL A 115 -8.24 0.81 -32.70
N ASP A 116 -7.69 -0.11 -31.91
CA ASP A 116 -7.06 -1.34 -32.38
C ASP A 116 -8.04 -2.20 -33.19
N LYS A 117 -9.28 -2.37 -32.69
CA LYS A 117 -10.31 -3.12 -33.40
C LYS A 117 -10.70 -2.45 -34.73
N LYS A 118 -10.83 -1.13 -34.75
CA LYS A 118 -11.10 -0.36 -35.98
C LYS A 118 -9.93 -0.45 -36.94
N PHE A 119 -8.70 -0.34 -36.46
CA PHE A 119 -7.47 -0.46 -37.25
C PHE A 119 -7.39 -1.82 -37.95
N GLN A 120 -7.66 -2.93 -37.24
CA GLN A 120 -7.75 -4.26 -37.87
C GLN A 120 -8.86 -4.33 -38.92
N THR A 121 -10.03 -3.77 -38.62
CA THR A 121 -11.14 -3.69 -39.59
C THR A 121 -10.75 -2.90 -40.84
N TYR A 122 -10.01 -1.81 -40.70
CA TYR A 122 -9.49 -1.04 -41.83
C TYR A 122 -8.45 -1.82 -42.63
N GLN A 123 -7.52 -2.54 -41.98
CA GLN A 123 -6.57 -3.39 -42.68
C GLN A 123 -7.28 -4.46 -43.52
N ASP A 124 -8.29 -5.10 -42.96
CA ASP A 124 -9.07 -6.12 -43.67
C ASP A 124 -9.89 -5.50 -44.80
N GLY A 125 -10.45 -4.30 -44.58
CA GLY A 125 -11.10 -3.51 -45.63
C GLY A 125 -10.15 -3.15 -46.78
N ILE A 126 -8.89 -2.78 -46.49
CA ILE A 126 -7.87 -2.49 -47.52
C ILE A 126 -7.53 -3.77 -48.32
N LYS A 127 -7.37 -4.92 -47.66
CA LYS A 127 -7.14 -6.21 -48.36
C LYS A 127 -8.31 -6.55 -49.27
N GLU A 128 -9.54 -6.33 -48.81
CA GLU A 128 -10.76 -6.55 -49.59
C GLU A 128 -10.84 -5.59 -50.80
N ILE A 129 -10.49 -4.31 -50.61
CA ILE A 129 -10.41 -3.33 -51.69
C ILE A 129 -9.34 -3.76 -52.71
N SER A 130 -8.16 -4.17 -52.27
CA SER A 130 -7.09 -4.66 -53.14
C SER A 130 -7.55 -5.87 -53.97
N GLY A 131 -8.19 -6.86 -53.36
CA GLY A 131 -8.73 -8.02 -54.07
C GLY A 131 -9.94 -7.70 -54.97
N SER A 132 -10.69 -6.64 -54.66
CA SER A 132 -11.80 -6.15 -55.50
C SER A 132 -11.31 -5.31 -56.69
N LEU A 133 -10.22 -4.55 -56.50
CA LEU A 133 -9.51 -3.83 -57.55
C LEU A 133 -8.85 -4.80 -58.52
N GLU A 134 -8.37 -5.96 -58.08
CA GLU A 134 -7.90 -7.04 -58.96
C GLU A 134 -9.03 -7.56 -59.88
N LYS A 135 -10.29 -7.48 -59.42
CA LYS A 135 -11.48 -7.92 -60.16
C LYS A 135 -12.16 -6.83 -60.99
N VAL A 136 -11.64 -5.58 -60.95
CA VAL A 136 -11.95 -4.29 -61.64
C VAL A 136 -13.42 -3.93 -62.02
N GLY A 137 -14.33 -4.87 -62.26
CA GLY A 137 -15.57 -4.61 -63.00
C GLY A 137 -16.82 -4.19 -62.21
N GLY A 138 -16.85 -4.25 -60.87
CA GLY A 138 -18.15 -4.20 -60.15
C GLY A 138 -18.37 -3.11 -59.10
N ASN A 139 -17.33 -2.65 -58.40
CA ASN A 139 -17.51 -2.09 -57.05
C ASN A 139 -16.76 -0.77 -56.79
N LEU A 140 -16.65 0.12 -57.79
CA LEU A 140 -15.94 1.40 -57.62
C LEU A 140 -16.61 2.35 -56.61
N SER A 141 -17.95 2.31 -56.50
CA SER A 141 -18.70 3.15 -55.56
C SER A 141 -18.53 2.72 -54.09
N SER A 142 -18.42 1.41 -53.82
CA SER A 142 -18.19 0.91 -52.47
C SER A 142 -16.75 1.15 -52.01
N ILE A 143 -15.79 1.12 -52.95
CA ILE A 143 -14.40 1.53 -52.70
C ILE A 143 -14.33 3.02 -52.35
N SER A 144 -14.99 3.89 -53.14
CA SER A 144 -15.03 5.34 -52.87
C SER A 144 -15.59 5.62 -51.47
N ARG A 145 -16.74 5.02 -51.12
CA ARG A 145 -17.35 5.23 -49.81
C ARG A 145 -16.46 4.75 -48.65
N LYS A 146 -15.78 3.60 -48.81
CA LYS A 146 -14.83 3.10 -47.80
C LYS A 146 -13.61 4.02 -47.66
N LEU A 147 -13.10 4.58 -48.76
CA LEU A 147 -11.98 5.53 -48.75
C LEU A 147 -12.35 6.86 -48.09
N ASP A 148 -13.56 7.38 -48.34
CA ASP A 148 -14.06 8.59 -47.68
C ASP A 148 -14.16 8.39 -46.15
N LEU A 149 -14.66 7.23 -45.71
CA LEU A 149 -14.72 6.87 -44.28
C LEU A 149 -13.34 6.73 -43.63
N MET A 150 -12.35 6.20 -44.37
CA MET A 150 -10.95 6.13 -43.92
C MET A 150 -10.31 7.52 -43.83
N SER A 151 -10.57 8.39 -44.81
CA SER A 151 -10.02 9.75 -44.81
C SER A 151 -10.59 10.60 -43.68
N ALA A 152 -11.86 10.40 -43.31
CA ALA A 152 -12.50 11.14 -42.23
C ALA A 152 -11.92 10.80 -40.84
N ASN A 153 -11.50 9.56 -40.62
CA ASN A 153 -10.99 9.04 -39.35
C ASN A 153 -9.50 8.66 -39.46
N ALA A 154 -8.70 9.42 -40.20
CA ALA A 154 -7.30 9.06 -40.46
C ALA A 154 -6.43 8.99 -39.19
N ASP A 155 -6.85 9.64 -38.11
CA ASP A 155 -6.20 9.63 -36.79
C ASP A 155 -6.29 8.27 -36.08
N VAL A 156 -7.27 7.42 -36.42
CA VAL A 156 -7.39 6.06 -35.85
C VAL A 156 -6.59 5.02 -36.64
N LEU A 157 -5.88 5.46 -37.69
CA LEU A 157 -4.96 4.62 -38.46
C LEU A 157 -3.58 4.50 -37.79
N GLN A 158 -3.36 5.23 -36.71
CA GLN A 158 -2.18 5.11 -35.87
C GLN A 158 -2.57 4.48 -34.53
N PRO A 159 -1.71 3.62 -33.95
CA PRO A 159 -1.94 3.09 -32.61
C PRO A 159 -1.97 4.21 -31.57
N GLY A 160 -2.89 4.11 -30.61
CA GLY A 160 -3.01 5.04 -29.48
C GLY A 160 -4.29 5.86 -29.49
N LEU A 161 -4.31 6.91 -28.65
CA LEU A 161 -5.47 7.80 -28.52
C LEU A 161 -5.66 8.69 -29.76
N PRO A 162 -6.92 8.95 -30.17
CA PRO A 162 -7.21 9.89 -31.25
C PRO A 162 -6.79 11.31 -30.86
N GLU A 163 -6.18 12.03 -31.81
CA GLU A 163 -5.76 13.42 -31.61
C GLU A 163 -6.94 14.40 -31.64
N LYS A 164 -8.00 14.08 -32.38
CA LYS A 164 -9.16 14.95 -32.56
C LYS A 164 -10.26 14.63 -31.55
N GLN A 165 -10.79 15.69 -30.94
CA GLN A 165 -11.91 15.59 -30.00
C GLN A 165 -13.17 14.99 -30.66
N GLU A 166 -13.48 15.35 -31.90
CA GLU A 166 -14.63 14.81 -32.65
C GLU A 166 -14.53 13.29 -32.85
N THR A 167 -13.33 12.78 -33.16
CA THR A 167 -13.09 11.34 -33.30
C THR A 167 -13.30 10.61 -31.98
N LEU A 168 -12.81 11.19 -30.88
CA LEU A 168 -13.00 10.65 -29.53
C LEU A 168 -14.49 10.60 -29.17
N GLU A 169 -15.22 11.69 -29.41
CA GLU A 169 -16.67 11.77 -29.13
C GLU A 169 -17.45 10.70 -29.91
N ASN A 170 -17.15 10.50 -31.19
CA ASN A 170 -17.78 9.45 -32.01
C ASN A 170 -17.45 8.01 -31.54
N MET A 171 -16.37 7.84 -30.78
CA MET A 171 -16.02 6.56 -30.16
C MET A 171 -16.75 6.35 -28.83
N VAL A 172 -16.83 7.37 -28.00
CA VAL A 172 -17.38 7.26 -26.65
C VAL A 172 -18.91 7.32 -26.65
N TYR A 173 -19.48 8.15 -27.52
CA TYR A 173 -20.92 8.30 -27.70
C TYR A 173 -21.41 7.56 -28.95
N ASP A 174 -22.68 7.18 -28.95
CA ASP A 174 -23.37 6.68 -30.14
C ASP A 174 -23.97 7.81 -30.99
N ASP A 175 -24.62 7.44 -32.10
CA ASP A 175 -25.19 8.39 -33.06
C ASP A 175 -26.36 9.22 -32.45
N GLU A 176 -26.92 8.77 -31.32
CA GLU A 176 -27.99 9.46 -30.56
C GLU A 176 -27.39 10.37 -29.46
N GLY A 177 -26.06 10.42 -29.34
CA GLY A 177 -25.34 11.17 -28.32
C GLY A 177 -25.37 10.53 -26.93
N GLN A 178 -25.75 9.25 -26.83
CA GLN A 178 -25.73 8.51 -25.57
C GLN A 178 -24.37 7.86 -25.34
N LEU A 179 -23.95 7.77 -24.08
CA LEU A 179 -22.73 7.08 -23.70
C LEU A 179 -22.87 5.60 -24.08
N ARG A 180 -21.87 5.04 -24.79
CA ARG A 180 -21.90 3.61 -25.12
C ARG A 180 -21.74 2.77 -23.86
N SER A 181 -22.47 1.65 -23.79
CA SER A 181 -22.49 0.75 -22.63
C SER A 181 -21.11 0.23 -22.19
N LEU A 182 -20.14 0.19 -23.11
CA LEU A 182 -18.76 -0.21 -22.79
C LEU A 182 -18.09 0.74 -21.78
N PHE A 183 -18.47 2.02 -21.78
CA PHE A 183 -17.88 3.04 -20.91
C PHE A 183 -18.59 3.19 -19.56
N GLU A 184 -19.75 2.56 -19.36
CA GLU A 184 -20.53 2.69 -18.10
C GLU A 184 -19.76 2.21 -16.85
N GLU A 185 -18.78 1.33 -17.01
CA GLU A 185 -17.94 0.86 -15.89
C GLU A 185 -16.88 1.89 -15.45
N VAL A 186 -16.51 2.81 -16.34
CA VAL A 186 -15.41 3.78 -16.11
C VAL A 186 -15.84 5.23 -16.19
N VAL A 187 -17.04 5.51 -16.71
CA VAL A 187 -17.68 6.83 -16.72
C VAL A 187 -18.96 6.69 -15.91
N VAL A 188 -18.92 7.18 -14.66
CA VAL A 188 -19.99 7.02 -13.68
C VAL A 188 -21.15 7.96 -13.99
N ASP A 189 -20.82 9.20 -14.35
CA ASP A 189 -21.76 10.23 -14.79
C ASP A 189 -21.04 11.32 -15.61
N GLU A 190 -21.74 12.39 -16.00
CA GLU A 190 -21.17 13.50 -16.79
C GLU A 190 -20.01 14.23 -16.08
N ARG A 191 -19.91 14.10 -14.76
CA ARG A 191 -18.92 14.77 -13.89
C ARG A 191 -17.91 13.83 -13.27
N HIS A 192 -18.03 12.51 -13.43
CA HIS A 192 -17.12 11.55 -12.81
C HIS A 192 -16.71 10.44 -13.78
N MET A 193 -15.40 10.27 -13.94
CA MET A 193 -14.82 9.10 -14.59
C MET A 193 -13.72 8.52 -13.72
N MET A 194 -13.42 7.25 -13.89
CA MET A 194 -12.47 6.53 -13.05
C MET A 194 -11.56 5.62 -13.85
N MET A 195 -10.37 5.43 -13.30
CA MET A 195 -9.40 4.43 -13.68
C MET A 195 -9.29 3.42 -12.53
N ILE A 196 -9.40 2.14 -12.87
CA ILE A 196 -9.26 1.03 -11.93
C ILE A 196 -7.92 0.36 -12.22
N ILE A 197 -7.02 0.38 -11.24
CA ILE A 197 -5.71 -0.26 -11.30
C ILE A 197 -5.78 -1.47 -10.37
N LYS A 198 -5.76 -2.67 -10.96
CA LYS A 198 -5.88 -3.93 -10.24
C LYS A 198 -4.50 -4.55 -10.03
N PHE A 199 -4.21 -4.93 -8.79
CA PHE A 199 -2.94 -5.57 -8.43
C PHE A 199 -2.97 -7.06 -8.69
N GLU A 200 -1.79 -7.65 -8.83
CA GLU A 200 -1.62 -9.10 -8.86
C GLU A 200 -2.11 -9.75 -7.55
N GLY A 201 -2.69 -10.94 -7.69
CA GLY A 201 -3.17 -11.73 -6.55
C GLY A 201 -2.02 -12.09 -5.61
N GLY A 202 -2.08 -11.62 -4.36
CA GLY A 202 -1.02 -11.83 -3.38
C GLY A 202 0.20 -10.91 -3.54
N ALA A 203 0.08 -9.81 -4.30
CA ALA A 203 1.11 -8.76 -4.35
C ALA A 203 1.51 -8.33 -2.92
N PRO A 204 2.81 -8.16 -2.61
CA PRO A 204 3.27 -7.74 -1.30
C PRO A 204 2.72 -6.36 -0.93
N ASP A 205 2.32 -6.17 0.33
CA ASP A 205 1.79 -4.88 0.81
C ASP A 205 2.81 -3.73 0.64
N SER A 206 4.11 -4.02 0.71
CA SER A 206 5.17 -3.05 0.44
C SER A 206 5.16 -2.56 -1.00
N SER A 207 4.96 -3.46 -1.97
CA SER A 207 4.87 -3.10 -3.39
C SER A 207 3.60 -2.30 -3.67
N LYS A 208 2.47 -2.70 -3.06
CA LYS A 208 1.22 -1.93 -3.12
C LYS A 208 1.42 -0.50 -2.61
N SER A 209 2.05 -0.32 -1.45
CA SER A 209 2.38 1.00 -0.89
C SER A 209 3.28 1.82 -1.84
N GLU A 210 4.32 1.21 -2.43
CA GLU A 210 5.21 1.89 -3.38
C GLU A 210 4.45 2.37 -4.62
N ILE A 211 3.56 1.54 -5.17
CA ILE A 211 2.75 1.89 -6.33
C ILE A 211 1.74 3.00 -5.97
N VAL A 212 1.10 2.95 -4.79
CA VAL A 212 0.22 4.03 -4.31
C VAL A 212 0.98 5.34 -4.17
N GLU A 213 2.21 5.31 -3.64
CA GLU A 213 3.07 6.50 -3.53
C GLU A 213 3.44 7.05 -4.90
N LYS A 214 3.77 6.19 -5.88
CA LYS A 214 4.01 6.58 -7.28
C LYS A 214 2.78 7.25 -7.90
N ILE A 215 1.60 6.68 -7.73
CA ILE A 215 0.33 7.25 -8.23
C ILE A 215 0.12 8.65 -7.65
N ASN A 216 0.22 8.80 -6.32
CA ASN A 216 0.03 10.10 -5.67
C ASN A 216 1.07 11.13 -6.13
N SER A 217 2.35 10.72 -6.23
CA SER A 217 3.43 11.59 -6.69
C SER A 217 3.20 12.07 -8.12
N PHE A 218 2.81 11.17 -9.04
CA PHE A 218 2.48 11.52 -10.41
C PHE A 218 1.35 12.56 -10.48
N LEU A 219 0.28 12.33 -9.72
CA LEU A 219 -0.90 13.22 -9.71
C LEU A 219 -0.62 14.59 -9.08
N ASP A 220 0.27 14.65 -8.09
CA ASP A 220 0.71 15.91 -7.49
C ASP A 220 1.59 16.75 -8.43
N GLU A 221 2.47 16.08 -9.19
CA GLU A 221 3.36 16.72 -10.17
C GLU A 221 2.63 17.11 -11.46
N ASN A 222 1.66 16.30 -11.90
CA ASN A 222 0.93 16.48 -13.16
C ASN A 222 -0.53 16.86 -12.89
N LYS A 223 -0.78 18.09 -12.45
CA LYS A 223 -2.16 18.50 -12.17
C LYS A 223 -2.99 18.65 -13.44
N VAL A 224 -4.22 18.15 -13.37
CA VAL A 224 -5.24 18.39 -14.39
C VAL A 224 -5.96 19.71 -14.08
N GLU A 225 -5.96 20.67 -15.00
CA GLU A 225 -6.61 21.97 -14.74
C GLU A 225 -8.15 21.87 -14.72
N SER A 226 -8.70 20.97 -15.55
CA SER A 226 -10.13 20.78 -15.81
C SER A 226 -10.85 19.90 -14.79
N ALA A 227 -10.10 19.14 -13.97
CA ALA A 227 -10.66 18.14 -13.06
C ALA A 227 -9.91 18.08 -11.72
N ASP A 228 -10.63 17.77 -10.66
CA ASP A 228 -10.06 17.32 -9.39
C ASP A 228 -9.82 15.82 -9.48
N VAL A 229 -8.67 15.34 -8.99
CA VAL A 229 -8.32 13.92 -9.03
C VAL A 229 -8.22 13.38 -7.60
N PHE A 230 -8.91 12.27 -7.36
CA PHE A 230 -8.97 11.59 -6.08
C PHE A 230 -8.50 10.15 -6.22
N VAL A 231 -7.72 9.68 -5.26
CA VAL A 231 -7.21 8.30 -5.22
C VAL A 231 -7.86 7.57 -4.05
N SER A 232 -8.42 6.39 -4.30
CA SER A 232 -9.11 5.56 -3.32
C SER A 232 -8.88 4.08 -3.60
N GLY A 233 -9.52 3.21 -2.83
CA GLY A 233 -9.36 1.76 -2.90
C GLY A 233 -8.68 1.17 -1.66
N LYS A 234 -8.73 -0.16 -1.54
CA LYS A 234 -8.19 -0.84 -0.35
C LYS A 234 -6.68 -0.61 -0.15
N PRO A 235 -5.81 -0.69 -1.18
CA PRO A 235 -4.38 -0.44 -0.98
C PRO A 235 -4.07 0.97 -0.46
N VAL A 236 -4.82 1.98 -0.92
CA VAL A 236 -4.69 3.38 -0.45
C VAL A 236 -5.09 3.51 1.01
N LEU A 237 -6.21 2.88 1.39
CA LEU A 237 -6.70 2.90 2.76
C LEU A 237 -5.73 2.16 3.69
N ASP A 238 -5.25 1.00 3.28
CA ASP A 238 -4.30 0.20 4.04
C ASP A 238 -2.97 0.93 4.25
N ASP A 239 -2.46 1.63 3.22
CA ASP A 239 -1.27 2.47 3.31
C ASP A 239 -1.48 3.63 4.31
N ALA A 240 -2.61 4.34 4.21
CA ALA A 240 -2.97 5.41 5.14
C ALA A 240 -3.11 4.91 6.59
N ILE A 241 -3.67 3.70 6.78
CA ILE A 241 -3.75 3.04 8.10
C ILE A 241 -2.34 2.72 8.62
N ARG A 242 -1.44 2.18 7.79
CA ARG A 242 -0.05 1.88 8.19
C ARG A 242 0.71 3.12 8.59
N ALA A 243 0.60 4.20 7.81
CA ALA A 243 1.18 5.50 8.15
C ALA A 243 0.65 6.01 9.50
N SER A 244 -0.67 5.95 9.70
CA SER A 244 -1.32 6.34 10.95
C SER A 244 -0.92 5.46 12.14
N MET A 245 -0.76 4.15 11.93
CA MET A 245 -0.27 3.21 12.94
C MET A 245 1.17 3.54 13.34
N LYS A 246 2.06 3.79 12.38
CA LYS A 246 3.45 4.17 12.64
C LYS A 246 3.55 5.46 13.45
N GLU A 247 2.81 6.49 13.03
CA GLU A 247 2.76 7.77 13.74
C GLU A 247 2.21 7.60 15.17
N SER A 248 1.08 6.88 15.30
CA SER A 248 0.44 6.64 16.59
C SER A 248 1.33 5.83 17.53
N MET A 249 1.98 4.78 17.03
CA MET A 249 2.91 3.96 17.80
C MET A 249 4.09 4.80 18.28
N GLN A 250 4.67 5.65 17.42
CA GLN A 250 5.76 6.55 17.80
C GLN A 250 5.32 7.55 18.89
N LYS A 251 4.15 8.17 18.72
CA LYS A 251 3.57 9.11 19.70
C LYS A 251 3.30 8.43 21.04
N MET A 252 2.66 7.26 21.04
CA MET A 252 2.35 6.50 22.25
C MET A 252 3.62 6.06 22.99
N MET A 253 4.62 5.55 22.27
CA MET A 253 5.90 5.15 22.85
C MET A 253 6.63 6.34 23.47
N MET A 254 6.73 7.46 22.74
CA MET A 254 7.35 8.68 23.24
C MET A 254 6.65 9.19 24.51
N LEU A 255 5.32 9.27 24.47
CA LEU A 255 4.52 9.74 25.60
C LEU A 255 4.65 8.81 26.81
N SER A 256 4.67 7.48 26.59
CA SER A 256 4.87 6.48 27.65
C SER A 256 6.23 6.65 28.33
N VAL A 257 7.29 6.83 27.55
CA VAL A 257 8.64 7.05 28.09
C VAL A 257 8.72 8.37 28.86
N VAL A 258 8.14 9.46 28.33
CA VAL A 258 8.11 10.76 29.01
C VAL A 258 7.37 10.68 30.34
N PHE A 259 6.16 10.12 30.36
CA PHE A 259 5.41 9.92 31.60
C PHE A 259 6.18 9.05 32.59
N MET A 260 6.85 8.01 32.10
CA MET A 260 7.64 7.13 32.95
C MET A 260 8.83 7.85 33.59
N ILE A 261 9.54 8.69 32.82
CA ILE A 261 10.62 9.53 33.36
C ILE A 261 10.09 10.45 34.46
N ILE A 262 8.92 11.07 34.25
CA ILE A 262 8.28 11.95 35.24
C ILE A 262 7.94 11.17 36.51
N ILE A 263 7.26 10.03 36.39
CA ILE A 263 6.85 9.19 37.53
C ILE A 263 8.09 8.73 38.31
N LEU A 264 9.09 8.16 37.63
CA LEU A 264 10.34 7.74 38.26
C LEU A 264 11.07 8.89 38.95
N SER A 265 11.05 10.09 38.36
CA SER A 265 11.68 11.27 38.93
C SER A 265 10.99 11.78 40.19
N LEU A 266 9.66 11.64 40.27
CA LEU A 266 8.86 12.02 41.43
C LEU A 266 8.93 10.98 42.55
N VAL A 267 8.90 9.69 42.20
CA VAL A 267 8.89 8.58 43.18
C VAL A 267 10.29 8.31 43.73
N PHE A 268 11.32 8.27 42.86
CA PHE A 268 12.68 7.94 43.25
C PHE A 268 13.58 9.18 43.27
N LYS A 269 14.12 9.49 44.45
CA LYS A 269 15.08 10.60 44.65
C LYS A 269 16.55 10.23 44.38
N VAL A 270 16.84 8.99 44.00
CA VAL A 270 18.20 8.42 43.89
C VAL A 270 18.74 8.48 42.45
N GLY A 271 20.07 8.55 42.28
CA GLY A 271 20.74 8.70 40.98
C GLY A 271 20.52 7.57 39.96
N TRP A 272 20.17 6.35 40.41
CA TRP A 272 19.97 5.16 39.55
C TRP A 272 18.52 4.98 39.09
N ARG A 273 17.67 6.00 39.22
CA ARG A 273 16.23 5.94 38.91
C ARG A 273 15.85 5.61 37.46
N ILE A 274 16.75 5.80 36.50
CA ILE A 274 16.47 5.55 35.06
C ILE A 274 16.82 4.10 34.68
N LEU A 275 17.54 3.37 35.53
CA LEU A 275 17.95 1.99 35.24
C LEU A 275 16.77 1.06 34.93
N PRO A 276 15.63 1.09 35.69
CA PRO A 276 14.43 0.34 35.33
C PRO A 276 13.89 0.64 33.93
N LEU A 277 13.93 1.92 33.54
CA LEU A 277 13.48 2.36 32.22
C LEU A 277 14.38 1.81 31.10
N GLY A 278 15.70 1.80 31.32
CA GLY A 278 16.65 1.19 30.37
C GLY A 278 16.40 -0.31 30.18
N ILE A 279 16.13 -1.03 31.27
CA ILE A 279 15.84 -2.48 31.22
C ILE A 279 14.56 -2.75 30.43
N ILE A 280 13.48 -2.01 30.70
CA ILE A 280 12.21 -2.25 30.01
C ILE A 280 12.27 -1.88 28.53
N LEU A 281 12.97 -0.81 28.16
CA LEU A 281 13.18 -0.46 26.76
C LEU A 281 13.97 -1.55 26.02
N ALA A 282 15.00 -2.12 26.65
CA ALA A 282 15.74 -3.22 26.08
C ALA A 282 14.87 -4.49 25.90
N ALA A 283 13.98 -4.76 26.86
CA ALA A 283 13.02 -5.85 26.77
C ALA A 283 12.01 -5.64 25.63
N VAL A 284 11.48 -4.41 25.47
CA VAL A 284 10.56 -4.08 24.36
C VAL A 284 11.25 -4.25 23.00
N ILE A 285 12.49 -3.77 22.85
CA ILE A 285 13.29 -4.01 21.63
C ILE A 285 13.47 -5.51 21.40
N GLY A 286 13.75 -6.27 22.47
CA GLY A 286 13.85 -7.73 22.40
C GLY A 286 12.57 -8.40 21.93
N THR A 287 11.41 -7.95 22.41
CA THR A 287 10.09 -8.45 22.01
C THR A 287 9.80 -8.15 20.54
N VAL A 288 9.93 -6.90 20.11
CA VAL A 288 9.73 -6.51 18.69
C VAL A 288 10.71 -7.24 17.78
N GLY A 289 11.95 -7.37 18.25
CA GLY A 289 13.01 -8.09 17.56
C GLY A 289 12.70 -9.57 17.33
N LEU A 290 12.24 -10.23 18.38
CA LEU A 290 11.81 -11.63 18.31
C LEU A 290 10.58 -11.79 17.41
N MET A 291 9.63 -10.84 17.44
CA MET A 291 8.48 -10.84 16.53
C MET A 291 8.92 -10.79 15.07
N GLY A 292 9.90 -9.94 14.73
CA GLY A 292 10.44 -9.87 13.38
C GLY A 292 11.18 -11.15 12.95
N TRP A 293 11.90 -11.81 13.86
CA TRP A 293 12.54 -13.11 13.56
C TRP A 293 11.53 -14.25 13.30
N ILE A 294 10.39 -14.23 13.98
CA ILE A 294 9.34 -15.25 13.84
C ILE A 294 8.28 -14.80 12.81
N SER A 295 8.48 -13.65 12.15
CA SER A 295 7.56 -13.07 11.17
C SER A 295 6.14 -12.89 11.71
N ILE A 296 6.02 -12.44 12.95
CA ILE A 296 4.74 -12.08 13.57
C ILE A 296 4.51 -10.58 13.31
N PRO A 297 3.51 -10.22 12.50
CA PRO A 297 3.27 -8.82 12.18
C PRO A 297 2.67 -8.05 13.37
N ILE A 298 2.89 -6.75 13.37
CA ILE A 298 2.20 -5.83 14.30
C ILE A 298 0.87 -5.44 13.68
N THR A 299 -0.21 -5.66 14.42
CA THR A 299 -1.57 -5.26 14.04
C THR A 299 -1.98 -4.01 14.81
N MET A 300 -3.08 -3.38 14.38
CA MET A 300 -3.66 -2.22 15.08
C MET A 300 -3.99 -2.53 16.55
N VAL A 301 -4.32 -3.79 16.86
CA VAL A 301 -4.61 -4.23 18.23
C VAL A 301 -3.32 -4.49 19.01
N SER A 302 -2.34 -5.18 18.42
CA SER A 302 -1.11 -5.54 19.15
C SER A 302 -0.21 -4.33 19.42
N MET A 303 -0.26 -3.27 18.59
CA MET A 303 0.54 -2.06 18.85
C MET A 303 0.15 -1.35 20.16
N ALA A 304 -1.11 -1.45 20.61
CA ALA A 304 -1.58 -0.86 21.87
C ALA A 304 -0.97 -1.54 23.10
N VAL A 305 -0.38 -2.74 22.94
CA VAL A 305 0.25 -3.49 24.02
C VAL A 305 1.62 -2.90 24.41
N PHE A 306 2.33 -2.21 23.51
CA PHE A 306 3.68 -1.69 23.82
C PHE A 306 3.71 -0.64 24.94
N PRO A 307 2.83 0.38 24.96
CA PRO A 307 2.71 1.28 26.10
C PRO A 307 2.41 0.55 27.42
N ILE A 308 1.54 -0.45 27.36
CA ILE A 308 1.16 -1.26 28.53
C ILE A 308 2.36 -2.08 29.02
N LEU A 309 3.15 -2.65 28.11
CA LEU A 309 4.38 -3.38 28.44
C LEU A 309 5.40 -2.48 29.14
N ILE A 310 5.54 -1.22 28.71
CA ILE A 310 6.41 -0.25 29.39
C ILE A 310 5.91 -0.02 30.82
N GLY A 311 4.61 0.22 31.00
CA GLY A 311 3.99 0.46 32.30
C GLY A 311 4.09 -0.72 33.27
N LEU A 312 3.62 -1.91 32.86
CA LEU A 312 3.63 -3.09 33.72
C LEU A 312 5.02 -3.70 33.88
N GLY A 313 5.84 -3.65 32.82
CA GLY A 313 7.17 -4.25 32.84
C GLY A 313 8.15 -3.48 33.72
N ILE A 314 8.00 -2.16 33.82
CA ILE A 314 8.86 -1.37 34.70
C ILE A 314 8.59 -1.65 36.19
N ASP A 315 7.36 -2.01 36.56
CA ASP A 315 7.01 -2.27 37.96
C ASP A 315 7.86 -3.39 38.55
N TYR A 316 8.16 -4.42 37.76
CA TYR A 316 9.06 -5.51 38.17
C TYR A 316 10.49 -5.02 38.38
N ALA A 317 11.00 -4.18 37.48
CA ALA A 317 12.34 -3.63 37.60
C ALA A 317 12.46 -2.68 38.80
N ILE A 318 11.41 -1.90 39.07
CA ILE A 318 11.29 -1.03 40.25
C ILE A 318 11.26 -1.86 41.54
N GLN A 319 10.40 -2.88 41.63
CA GLN A 319 10.30 -3.74 42.82
C GLN A 319 11.62 -4.44 43.11
N PHE A 320 12.33 -4.90 42.06
CA PHE A 320 13.65 -5.50 42.22
C PHE A 320 14.67 -4.48 42.73
N GLN A 321 14.71 -3.28 42.14
CA GLN A 321 15.62 -2.21 42.58
C GLN A 321 15.34 -1.76 44.01
N SER A 322 14.07 -1.61 44.41
CA SER A 322 13.69 -1.23 45.77
C SER A 322 14.14 -2.27 46.79
N ARG A 323 13.86 -3.55 46.53
CA ARG A 323 14.28 -4.65 47.41
C ARG A 323 15.80 -4.74 47.54
N TYR A 324 16.53 -4.59 46.44
CA TYR A 324 17.99 -4.58 46.47
C TYR A 324 18.54 -3.42 47.30
N SER A 325 17.95 -2.22 47.17
CA SER A 325 18.35 -1.07 47.98
C SER A 325 18.03 -1.26 49.47
N GLU A 326 16.89 -1.86 49.81
CA GLU A 326 16.51 -2.16 51.19
C GLU A 326 17.46 -3.17 51.85
N GLU A 327 17.83 -4.24 51.13
CA GLU A 327 18.77 -5.26 51.63
C GLU A 327 20.18 -4.69 51.82
N MET A 328 20.69 -3.87 50.89
CA MET A 328 21.99 -3.21 51.05
C MET A 328 22.02 -2.29 52.28
N SER A 329 20.99 -1.45 52.47
CA SER A 329 20.91 -0.58 53.64
C SER A 329 20.78 -1.35 54.96
N ALA A 330 20.15 -2.53 54.95
CA ALA A 330 20.04 -3.38 56.13
C ALA A 330 21.38 -4.07 56.48
N GLU A 331 22.16 -4.51 55.49
CA GLU A 331 23.51 -5.05 55.69
C GLU A 331 24.49 -3.99 56.21
N GLU A 332 24.42 -2.75 55.68
CA GLU A 332 25.23 -1.64 56.17
C GLU A 332 24.91 -1.33 57.65
N ALA A 333 23.63 -1.32 58.02
CA ALA A 333 23.20 -1.08 59.40
C ALA A 333 23.53 -2.24 60.39
N GLN A 334 23.81 -3.44 59.90
CA GLN A 334 24.28 -4.56 60.74
C GLN A 334 25.80 -4.60 60.90
N ASN A 335 26.55 -3.93 60.02
CA ASN A 335 28.01 -3.90 60.02
C ASN A 335 28.61 -2.65 60.71
N GLU A 336 27.76 -1.69 61.12
CA GLU A 336 28.08 -0.57 62.03
C GLU A 336 27.77 -0.90 63.50
#